data_AF-A0A7C5TXV6-F1
#
_entry.id   AF-A0A7C5TXV6-F1
#
_cell.length_a   1.000
_cell.length_b   1.000
_cell.length_c   1.000
_cell.angle_alpha   90.00
_cell.angle_beta   90.00
_cell.angle_gamma   90.00
#
_symmetry.space_group_name_H-M   'P 1'
#
loop_
_entity.id
_entity.type
_entity.pdbx_description
1 polymer ?
#
loop_
_entity_poly.entity_id
_entity_poly.type
_entity_poly.pdbx_seq_one_letter_code
_entity_poly.pdbx_strand_id
1 'polypeptide(L)'
;MEDLVVRYTSDVFYIRFEDGSKAYLEYKIDNDKMYLISTYTPPQHRGKGVAKKLVDKAVEVARERGLKIVPICSYSVYYFIKNKDLREILDEPYRKMSDEELERYYRERLEEERSKESTK
;
A
#
# COMPACT_ATOMS: atom_id res chain seq x y z
N MET A 1 11.54 -0.04 22.12
CA MET A 1 11.17 -0.12 20.70
C MET A 1 9.65 -0.14 20.71
N GLU A 2 8.97 0.88 20.17
CA GLU A 2 7.50 0.84 20.10
C GLU A 2 7.08 -0.29 19.16
N ASP A 3 6.45 -1.32 19.72
CA ASP A 3 5.82 -2.38 18.94
C ASP A 3 4.55 -1.82 18.29
N LEU A 4 4.72 -1.12 17.17
CA LEU A 4 3.60 -0.70 16.33
C LEU A 4 2.89 -1.94 15.77
N VAL A 5 1.77 -2.31 16.36
CA VAL A 5 0.93 -3.42 15.94
C VAL A 5 0.00 -2.99 14.82
N VAL A 6 0.08 -3.67 13.67
CA VAL A 6 -0.88 -3.52 12.58
C VAL A 6 -2.13 -4.33 12.89
N ARG A 7 -3.28 -3.65 12.91
CA ARG A 7 -4.62 -4.26 13.01
C ARG A 7 -5.33 -4.11 11.67
N TYR A 8 -6.34 -4.92 11.38
CA TYR A 8 -7.11 -4.78 10.16
C TYR A 8 -8.57 -5.24 10.28
N THR A 9 -9.42 -4.73 9.41
CA THR A 9 -10.86 -5.05 9.28
C THR A 9 -11.12 -5.77 7.95
N SER A 10 -12.31 -5.64 7.37
CA SER A 10 -12.60 -6.09 6.00
C SER A 10 -11.99 -5.20 4.91
N ASP A 11 -11.69 -3.95 5.23
CA ASP A 11 -11.42 -2.88 4.25
C ASP A 11 -10.24 -1.95 4.62
N VAL A 12 -9.66 -2.07 5.82
CA VAL A 12 -8.53 -1.22 6.22
C VAL A 12 -7.51 -1.95 7.08
N PHE A 13 -6.23 -1.80 6.77
CA PHE A 13 -5.11 -2.03 7.68
C PHE A 13 -4.78 -0.73 8.40
N TYR A 14 -4.52 -0.76 9.70
CA TYR A 14 -4.22 0.46 10.46
C TYR A 14 -3.31 0.24 11.67
N ILE A 15 -2.62 1.32 12.05
CA ILE A 15 -1.85 1.45 13.28
C ILE A 15 -2.44 2.62 14.07
N ARG A 16 -2.72 2.43 15.35
CA ARG A 16 -3.09 3.51 16.28
C ARG A 16 -1.86 3.91 17.08
N PHE A 17 -1.63 5.21 17.19
CA PHE A 17 -0.53 5.78 17.96
C PHE A 17 -1.02 6.30 19.32
N GLU A 18 -0.08 6.49 20.26
CA GLU A 18 -0.39 6.99 21.60
C GLU A 18 -0.95 8.42 21.58
N ASP A 19 -0.57 9.23 20.58
CA ASP A 19 -1.10 10.58 20.35
C ASP A 19 -2.55 10.60 19.84
N GLY A 20 -3.20 9.43 19.75
CA GLY A 20 -4.57 9.26 19.25
C GLY A 20 -4.69 9.29 17.73
N SER A 21 -3.61 9.58 16.99
CA SER A 21 -3.63 9.55 15.53
C SER A 21 -3.62 8.12 14.99
N LYS A 22 -3.91 7.97 13.70
CA LYS A 22 -3.99 6.68 13.02
C LYS A 22 -3.37 6.75 11.63
N ALA A 23 -2.48 5.82 11.34
CA ALA A 23 -2.05 5.53 9.96
C ALA A 23 -2.87 4.37 9.40
N TYR A 24 -3.12 4.37 8.10
CA TYR A 24 -3.96 3.37 7.48
C TYR A 24 -3.61 3.08 6.02
N LEU A 25 -4.00 1.89 5.57
CA LEU A 25 -4.00 1.42 4.19
C LEU A 25 -5.40 0.86 3.90
N GLU A 26 -6.15 1.57 3.07
CA GLU A 26 -7.45 1.14 2.56
C GLU A 26 -7.27 0.11 1.46
N TYR A 27 -8.08 -0.94 1.50
CA TYR A 27 -8.06 -1.98 0.50
C TYR A 27 -9.46 -2.55 0.22
N LYS A 28 -9.59 -3.24 -0.91
CA LYS A 28 -10.77 -4.02 -1.25
C LYS A 28 -10.34 -5.41 -1.69
N ILE A 29 -11.11 -6.43 -1.32
CA ILE A 29 -10.98 -7.77 -1.90
C ILE A 29 -12.11 -7.97 -2.91
N ASP A 30 -11.75 -8.39 -4.12
CA ASP A 30 -12.69 -8.74 -5.18
C ASP A 30 -12.03 -9.73 -6.15
N ASN A 31 -12.76 -10.77 -6.56
CA ASN A 31 -12.29 -11.79 -7.52
C ASN A 31 -10.85 -12.31 -7.23
N ASP A 32 -10.61 -12.78 -6.00
CA ASP A 32 -9.31 -13.29 -5.51
C ASP A 32 -8.14 -12.28 -5.56
N LYS A 33 -8.46 -10.98 -5.64
CA LYS A 33 -7.49 -9.89 -5.69
C LYS A 33 -7.70 -8.92 -4.54
N MET A 34 -6.59 -8.46 -3.97
CA MET A 34 -6.54 -7.39 -2.98
C MET A 34 -6.05 -6.10 -3.64
N TYR A 35 -6.94 -5.13 -3.76
CA TYR A 35 -6.66 -3.81 -4.33
C TYR A 35 -6.19 -2.88 -3.22
N LEU A 36 -4.97 -2.34 -3.32
CA LEU A 36 -4.40 -1.40 -2.35
C LEU A 36 -4.71 0.04 -2.76
N ILE A 37 -5.79 0.59 -2.21
CA ILE A 37 -6.51 1.77 -2.75
C ILE A 37 -5.89 3.09 -2.32
N SER A 38 -5.56 3.23 -1.04
CA SER A 38 -5.06 4.49 -0.49
C SER A 38 -4.24 4.24 0.77
N THR A 39 -3.12 4.94 0.91
CA THR A 39 -2.28 4.85 2.11
C THR A 39 -2.10 6.23 2.72
N TYR A 40 -2.29 6.35 4.03
CA TYR A 40 -2.08 7.58 4.77
C TYR A 40 -1.22 7.35 6.00
N THR A 41 -0.29 8.28 6.23
CA THR A 41 0.49 8.37 7.46
C THR A 41 0.44 9.81 7.97
N PRO A 42 0.03 10.03 9.24
CA PRO A 42 0.06 11.35 9.86
C PRO A 42 1.45 12.01 9.73
N PRO A 43 1.53 13.32 9.45
CA PRO A 43 2.81 14.00 9.21
C PRO A 43 3.89 13.73 10.26
N GLN A 44 3.53 13.73 11.55
CA GLN A 44 4.43 13.48 12.69
C GLN A 44 4.98 12.04 12.76
N HIS A 45 4.38 11.11 12.01
CA HIS A 45 4.78 9.70 11.93
C HIS A 45 5.38 9.32 10.56
N ARG A 46 5.49 10.28 9.63
CA ARG A 46 6.16 10.07 8.34
C ARG A 46 7.67 9.86 8.54
N GLY A 47 8.31 9.19 7.59
CA GLY A 47 9.75 8.86 7.66
C GLY A 47 10.12 7.74 8.63
N LYS A 48 9.16 7.20 9.40
CA LYS A 48 9.40 6.13 10.39
C LYS A 48 9.06 4.72 9.88
N GLY A 49 8.85 4.55 8.57
CA GLY A 49 8.51 3.25 7.97
C GLY A 49 7.09 2.74 8.26
N VAL A 50 6.18 3.59 8.76
CA VAL A 50 4.80 3.21 9.12
C VAL A 50 4.02 2.67 7.91
N ALA A 51 4.04 3.39 6.79
CA ALA A 51 3.36 2.96 5.58
C ALA A 51 3.91 1.63 5.04
N LYS A 52 5.22 1.39 5.21
CA LYS A 52 5.85 0.11 4.84
C LYS A 52 5.28 -1.03 5.67
N LYS A 53 5.17 -0.86 7.00
CA LYS A 53 4.57 -1.86 7.89
C LYS A 53 3.14 -2.23 7.51
N LEU A 54 2.35 -1.25 7.07
CA LEU A 54 0.97 -1.48 6.61
C LEU A 54 0.95 -2.35 5.35
N VAL A 55 1.79 -2.03 4.36
CA VAL A 55 1.89 -2.82 3.11
C VAL A 55 2.49 -4.20 3.36
N ASP A 56 3.50 -4.31 4.23
CA ASP A 56 4.09 -5.60 4.63
C ASP A 56 2.99 -6.53 5.18
N LYS A 57 2.11 -6.01 6.06
CA LYS A 57 0.98 -6.79 6.59
C LYS A 57 -0.06 -7.16 5.53
N ALA A 58 -0.31 -6.27 4.56
CA ALA A 58 -1.20 -6.58 3.44
C ALA A 58 -0.63 -7.70 2.55
N VAL A 59 0.69 -7.70 2.29
CA VAL A 59 1.39 -8.78 1.57
C VAL A 59 1.29 -10.10 2.32
N GLU A 60 1.51 -10.10 3.64
CA GLU A 60 1.34 -11.28 4.48
C GLU A 60 -0.07 -11.86 4.37
N VAL A 61 -1.09 -11.02 4.57
CA VAL A 61 -2.50 -11.46 4.52
C VAL A 61 -2.90 -11.92 3.12
N ALA A 62 -2.38 -11.29 2.06
CA ALA A 62 -2.62 -11.75 0.69
C ALA A 62 -2.00 -13.13 0.46
N ARG A 63 -0.77 -13.39 0.92
CA ARG A 63 -0.14 -14.73 0.82
C ARG A 63 -0.92 -15.79 1.59
N GLU A 64 -1.29 -15.51 2.84
CA GLU A 64 -2.06 -16.43 3.69
C GLU A 64 -3.40 -16.82 3.07
N ARG A 65 -4.05 -15.88 2.38
CA ARG A 65 -5.36 -16.07 1.75
C ARG A 65 -5.30 -16.51 0.28
N GLY A 66 -4.10 -16.68 -0.28
CA GLY A 66 -3.92 -17.02 -1.70
C GLY A 66 -4.35 -15.92 -2.67
N LEU A 67 -4.40 -14.67 -2.23
CA LEU A 67 -4.83 -13.52 -3.03
C LEU A 67 -3.65 -12.93 -3.83
N LYS A 68 -3.97 -12.38 -5.00
CA LYS A 68 -3.03 -11.51 -5.74
C LYS A 68 -3.21 -10.05 -5.35
N ILE A 69 -2.16 -9.24 -5.47
CA ILE A 69 -2.20 -7.81 -5.14
C ILE A 69 -2.29 -6.94 -6.39
N VAL A 70 -3.18 -5.95 -6.34
CA VAL A 70 -3.28 -4.87 -7.33
C VAL A 70 -2.86 -3.55 -6.67
N PRO A 71 -1.70 -2.97 -7.03
CA PRO A 71 -1.18 -1.76 -6.41
C PRO A 71 -1.80 -0.52 -7.07
N ILE A 72 -2.88 0.02 -6.48
CA ILE A 72 -3.61 1.16 -7.03
C ILE A 72 -2.97 2.48 -6.60
N CYS A 73 -2.71 2.69 -5.30
CA CYS A 73 -2.11 3.94 -4.83
C CYS A 73 -0.62 4.05 -5.14
N SER A 74 -0.13 5.28 -5.32
CA SER A 74 1.26 5.58 -5.65
C SER A 74 2.24 4.97 -4.64
N TYR A 75 1.90 4.98 -3.35
CA TYR A 75 2.75 4.39 -2.31
C TYR A 75 2.91 2.88 -2.48
N SER A 76 1.83 2.15 -2.79
CA SER A 76 1.91 0.71 -3.02
C SER A 76 2.75 0.38 -4.25
N VAL A 77 2.66 1.17 -5.32
CA VAL A 77 3.51 1.03 -6.51
C VAL A 77 4.98 1.25 -6.14
N TYR A 78 5.27 2.36 -5.44
CA TYR A 78 6.61 2.67 -4.95
C TYR A 78 7.18 1.55 -4.08
N TYR A 79 6.36 0.97 -3.21
CA TYR A 79 6.76 -0.17 -2.39
C TYR A 79 7.23 -1.35 -3.26
N PHE A 80 6.47 -1.76 -4.28
CA PHE A 80 6.86 -2.88 -5.15
C PHE A 80 8.01 -2.53 -6.11
N ILE A 81 8.20 -1.25 -6.44
CA ILE A 81 9.41 -0.80 -7.14
C ILE A 81 10.65 -1.12 -6.29
N LYS A 82 10.61 -0.81 -4.98
CA LYS A 82 11.72 -1.02 -4.04
C LYS A 82 11.89 -2.47 -3.58
N ASN A 83 10.82 -3.27 -3.55
CA ASN A 83 10.83 -4.66 -3.09
C ASN A 83 10.51 -5.60 -4.27
N LYS A 84 11.50 -5.80 -5.16
CA LYS A 84 11.32 -6.56 -6.42
C LYS A 84 11.01 -8.03 -6.19
N ASP A 85 11.57 -8.57 -5.11
CA ASP A 85 11.41 -9.94 -4.61
C ASP A 85 10.00 -10.26 -4.07
N LEU A 86 9.13 -9.25 -3.98
CA LEU A 86 7.73 -9.41 -3.62
C LEU A 86 6.79 -9.24 -4.82
N ARG A 87 7.31 -8.96 -6.02
CA ARG A 87 6.46 -8.69 -7.21
C ARG A 87 5.71 -9.93 -7.69
N GLU A 88 6.12 -11.14 -7.33
CA GLU A 88 5.41 -12.38 -7.66
C GLU A 88 4.00 -12.48 -7.10
N ILE A 89 3.72 -11.73 -6.01
CA ILE A 89 2.37 -11.64 -5.43
C ILE A 89 1.45 -10.73 -6.25
N LEU A 90 1.99 -9.89 -7.12
CA LEU A 90 1.20 -8.98 -7.91
C LEU A 90 0.35 -9.74 -8.92
N ASP A 91 -0.83 -9.17 -9.19
CA ASP A 91 -1.64 -9.54 -10.33
C ASP A 91 -1.04 -9.01 -11.64
N GLU A 92 -1.46 -9.58 -12.76
CA GLU A 92 -1.14 -9.03 -14.08
C GLU A 92 -1.94 -7.74 -14.33
N PRO A 93 -1.37 -6.74 -15.03
CA PRO A 93 -0.06 -6.75 -15.70
C PRO A 93 1.13 -6.40 -14.80
N TYR A 94 0.90 -5.95 -13.56
CA TYR A 94 1.93 -5.38 -12.69
C TYR A 94 3.07 -6.36 -12.40
N ARG A 95 2.77 -7.65 -12.31
CA ARG A 95 3.77 -8.72 -12.13
C ARG A 95 4.78 -8.79 -13.27
N LYS A 96 4.37 -8.50 -14.51
CA LYS A 96 5.20 -8.56 -15.71
C LYS A 96 5.83 -7.23 -16.11
N MET A 97 5.40 -6.13 -15.49
CA MET A 97 5.94 -4.82 -15.80
C MET A 97 7.44 -4.74 -15.50
N SER A 98 8.19 -4.11 -16.40
CA SER A 98 9.57 -3.73 -16.16
C SER A 98 9.66 -2.68 -15.05
N ASP A 99 10.88 -2.44 -14.55
CA ASP A 99 11.12 -1.35 -13.60
C ASP A 99 10.69 0.01 -14.16
N GLU A 100 10.97 0.25 -15.45
CA GLU A 100 10.66 1.51 -16.13
C GLU A 100 9.16 1.72 -16.29
N GLU A 101 8.41 0.64 -16.55
CA GLU A 101 6.96 0.66 -16.66
C GLU A 101 6.31 0.95 -15.30
N LEU A 102 6.79 0.31 -14.23
CA LEU A 102 6.31 0.59 -12.88
C LEU A 102 6.66 2.02 -12.42
N GLU A 103 7.85 2.52 -12.74
CA GLU A 103 8.26 3.90 -12.42
C GLU A 103 7.43 4.94 -13.19
N ARG A 104 7.02 4.63 -14.43
CA ARG A 104 6.06 5.46 -15.17
C ARG A 104 4.68 5.43 -14.51
N TYR A 105 4.16 4.25 -14.20
CA TYR A 105 2.88 4.08 -13.53
C TYR A 105 2.85 4.76 -12.15
N TYR A 106 3.94 4.69 -11.38
CA TYR A 106 4.08 5.39 -10.11
C TYR A 106 3.92 6.90 -10.26
N ARG A 107 4.60 7.51 -11.25
CA ARG A 107 4.51 8.95 -11.52
C ARG A 107 3.10 9.37 -11.89
N GLU A 108 2.43 8.62 -12.76
CA GLU A 108 1.02 8.86 -13.10
C GLU A 108 0.15 8.85 -11.84
N ARG A 109 0.32 7.84 -10.97
CA ARG A 109 -0.46 7.74 -9.72
C ARG A 109 -0.21 8.87 -8.76
N LEU A 110 1.03 9.28 -8.62
CA LEU A 110 1.39 10.43 -7.80
C LEU A 110 0.75 11.73 -8.31
N GLU A 111 0.72 11.95 -9.63
CA GLU A 111 0.08 13.12 -10.23
C GLU A 111 -1.43 13.13 -9.99
N GLU A 112 -2.11 12.01 -10.25
CA GLU A 112 -3.56 11.91 -10.01
C GLU A 112 -3.96 12.13 -8.55
N GLU A 113 -3.20 11.57 -7.61
CA GLU A 113 -3.44 11.73 -6.17
C GLU A 113 -3.28 13.20 -5.77
N ARG A 114 -2.22 13.88 -6.23
CA ARG A 114 -1.99 15.31 -5.96
C ARG A 114 -3.07 16.20 -6.56
N SER A 115 -3.57 15.88 -7.75
CA SER A 115 -4.66 16.62 -8.38
C SER A 115 -5.98 16.48 -7.60
N LYS A 116 -6.25 15.30 -7.04
CA LYS A 116 -7.43 15.05 -6.20
C LYS A 116 -7.35 15.77 -4.85
N GLU A 117 -6.16 15.88 -4.27
CA GLU A 117 -5.94 16.63 -3.02
C GLU A 117 -6.11 18.15 -3.22
N SER A 118 -5.82 18.69 -4.40
CA SER A 118 -5.93 20.14 -4.67
C SER A 118 -7.35 20.64 -4.94
N THR A 119 -8.31 19.72 -5.10
CA THR A 119 -9.72 20.03 -5.42
C THR A 119 -10.66 19.84 -4.20
N LYS A 120 -10.10 19.48 -3.04
CA LYS A 120 -10.81 19.30 -1.76
C LYS A 120 -10.49 20.43 -0.80
#